data_AF-A0A6M3IUF3-F1
#
_entry.id   AF-A0A6M3IUF3-F1
#
_cell.length_a   1.000
_cell.length_b   1.000
_cell.length_c   1.000
_cell.angle_alpha   90.00
_cell.angle_beta   90.00
_cell.angle_gamma   90.00
#
_symmetry.space_group_name_H-M   'P 1'
#
loop_
_entity.id
_entity.type
_entity.pdbx_description
1 polymer ?
#
loop_
_entity_poly.entity_id
_entity_poly.type
_entity_poly.pdbx_seq_one_letter_code
_entity_poly.pdbx_strand_id
1 'polypeptide(L)'
;EIAAVNVFSEAKTADWVAKRFKSCVPDSSLVLWVPGDGRDYSRYARSVTITSQPKTGEYITTDGTDDKLDYGDLGNIRTISFWVRPSTTTQELLLIDTGKDIMVSSGTITYTGLTPTATYVNGTASTTLAASVWQHVVCVLNANVDANNFEIGNDGANYGAFDMRDLRVFNEVKSADWAALAYRTARGGV
;
A
#
# COMPACT_ATOMS: atom_id res chain seq x y z
N GLU A 1 31.80 8.08 0.33
CA GLU A 1 31.90 7.16 1.48
C GLU A 1 30.95 6.00 1.25
N ILE A 2 31.46 4.76 1.18
CA ILE A 2 30.61 3.57 1.06
C ILE A 2 30.16 3.20 2.48
N ALA A 3 28.90 3.54 2.79
CA ALA A 3 28.29 3.18 4.06
C ALA A 3 27.86 1.70 4.01
N ALA A 4 28.64 0.87 4.69
CA ALA A 4 28.41 -0.54 5.01
C ALA A 4 28.58 -1.56 3.86
N VAL A 5 29.66 -2.35 3.96
CA VAL A 5 29.77 -3.67 3.32
C VAL A 5 29.36 -4.70 4.37
N ASN A 6 28.22 -5.36 4.16
CA ASN A 6 27.82 -6.50 4.97
C ASN A 6 28.47 -7.78 4.43
N VAL A 7 29.52 -8.25 5.11
CA VAL A 7 30.17 -9.53 4.81
C VAL A 7 29.51 -10.62 5.65
N PHE A 8 28.97 -11.65 5.00
CA PHE A 8 28.39 -12.81 5.67
C PHE A 8 29.35 -14.01 5.58
N SER A 9 29.54 -14.73 6.68
CA SER A 9 30.41 -15.91 6.78
C SER A 9 29.78 -17.20 6.26
N GLU A 10 28.54 -17.14 5.76
CA GLU A 10 27.77 -18.30 5.33
C GLU A 10 27.17 -18.07 3.93
N ALA A 11 27.16 -19.13 3.11
CA ALA A 11 26.55 -19.09 1.78
C ALA A 11 25.04 -18.86 1.92
N LYS A 12 24.54 -17.77 1.33
CA LYS A 12 23.12 -17.43 1.36
C LYS A 12 22.42 -18.05 0.16
N THR A 13 21.22 -18.59 0.39
CA THR A 13 20.37 -19.06 -0.71
C THR A 13 19.91 -17.89 -1.58
N ALA A 14 19.62 -18.14 -2.85
CA ALA A 14 19.12 -17.13 -3.78
C ALA A 14 17.86 -16.43 -3.23
N ASP A 15 16.97 -17.19 -2.58
CA ASP A 15 15.75 -16.67 -1.96
C ASP A 15 16.04 -15.74 -0.76
N TRP A 16 17.05 -16.07 0.04
CA TRP A 16 17.45 -15.23 1.18
C TRP A 16 18.01 -13.89 0.68
N VAL A 17 18.84 -13.94 -0.37
CA VAL A 17 19.41 -12.74 -1.01
C VAL A 17 18.29 -11.90 -1.63
N ALA A 18 17.40 -12.51 -2.42
CA ALA A 18 16.26 -11.82 -3.04
C ALA A 18 15.32 -11.19 -2.00
N LYS A 19 15.05 -11.88 -0.88
CA LYS A 19 14.24 -11.36 0.22
C LYS A 19 14.91 -10.16 0.90
N ARG A 20 16.22 -10.22 1.14
CA ARG A 20 16.98 -9.09 1.70
C ARG A 20 17.02 -7.91 0.74
N PHE A 21 17.27 -8.12 -0.56
CA PHE A 21 17.20 -7.08 -1.58
C PHE A 21 15.83 -6.39 -1.62
N LYS A 22 14.74 -7.17 -1.64
CA LYS A 22 13.37 -6.64 -1.59
C LYS A 22 13.03 -5.88 -0.31
N SER A 23 13.69 -6.19 0.80
CA SER A 23 13.42 -5.56 2.12
C SER A 23 14.38 -4.43 2.50
N CYS A 24 15.50 -4.28 1.80
CA CYS A 24 16.64 -3.47 2.26
C CYS A 24 17.20 -2.48 1.24
N VAL A 25 16.72 -2.38 0.00
CA VAL A 25 17.20 -1.33 -0.94
C VAL A 25 16.17 -0.20 -1.00
N PRO A 26 16.42 0.95 -0.34
CA PRO A 26 15.53 2.11 -0.31
C PRO A 26 16.07 3.25 -1.18
N ASP A 27 16.87 2.95 -2.22
CA ASP A 27 17.48 3.96 -3.07
C ASP A 27 17.18 3.69 -4.55
N SER A 28 16.56 4.69 -5.18
CA SER A 28 16.33 4.86 -6.61
C SER A 28 17.56 4.72 -7.52
N SER A 29 18.77 4.56 -6.98
CA SER A 29 20.01 4.47 -7.75
C SER A 29 20.40 3.06 -8.21
N LEU A 30 19.73 2.00 -7.74
CA LEU A 30 20.09 0.62 -8.12
C LEU A 30 19.47 0.22 -9.47
N VAL A 31 20.18 0.48 -10.56
CA VAL A 31 19.87 -0.04 -11.90
C VAL A 31 20.57 -1.40 -12.06
N LEU A 32 19.81 -2.49 -12.08
CA LEU A 32 20.29 -3.80 -12.55
C LEU A 32 20.24 -3.81 -14.08
N TRP A 33 21.27 -3.24 -14.70
CA TRP A 33 21.46 -3.38 -16.14
C TRP A 33 21.91 -4.81 -16.45
N VAL A 34 21.10 -5.56 -17.21
CA VAL A 34 21.52 -6.83 -17.82
C VAL A 34 21.98 -6.51 -19.25
N PRO A 35 23.27 -6.73 -19.59
CA PRO A 35 23.75 -6.54 -20.95
C PRO A 35 23.02 -7.49 -21.91
N GLY A 36 22.42 -6.94 -22.97
CA GLY A 36 22.06 -7.69 -24.17
C GLY A 36 20.56 -7.92 -24.44
N ASP A 37 19.66 -7.53 -23.53
CA ASP A 37 18.22 -7.66 -23.81
C ASP A 37 17.44 -6.34 -23.76
N GLY A 38 18.12 -5.23 -23.43
CA GLY A 38 17.56 -3.88 -23.46
C GLY A 38 16.39 -3.63 -22.51
N ARG A 39 16.10 -4.58 -21.60
CA ARG A 39 14.93 -4.53 -20.73
C ARG A 39 15.35 -4.14 -19.32
N ASP A 40 14.78 -3.03 -18.85
CA ASP A 40 14.88 -2.61 -17.46
C ASP A 40 13.93 -3.45 -16.60
N TYR A 41 14.47 -4.44 -15.87
CA TYR A 41 13.70 -5.27 -14.93
C TYR A 41 13.56 -4.65 -13.54
N SER A 42 14.07 -3.42 -13.30
CA SER A 42 13.86 -2.71 -12.03
C SER A 42 12.38 -2.41 -11.77
N ARG A 43 11.55 -2.49 -12.83
CA ARG A 43 10.12 -2.21 -12.81
C ARG A 43 9.41 -3.27 -13.63
N TYR A 44 8.93 -4.33 -12.99
CA TYR A 44 7.99 -5.27 -13.60
C TYR A 44 6.69 -4.51 -13.99
N ALA A 45 6.65 -4.04 -15.24
CA ALA A 45 5.55 -4.02 -16.20
C ALA A 45 4.07 -3.89 -15.72
N ARG A 46 3.77 -3.14 -14.65
CA ARG A 46 2.47 -2.47 -14.47
C ARG A 46 2.73 -0.96 -14.40
N SER A 47 3.01 -0.39 -15.57
CA SER A 47 3.11 1.06 -15.76
C SER A 47 1.71 1.65 -15.62
N VAL A 48 1.38 2.09 -14.40
CA VAL A 48 0.24 2.95 -14.10
C VAL A 48 0.34 4.19 -15.00
N THR A 49 -0.74 4.52 -15.71
CA THR A 49 -0.86 5.81 -16.39
C THR A 49 -0.97 6.87 -15.30
N ILE A 50 0.08 7.67 -15.14
CA ILE A 50 0.13 8.75 -14.14
C ILE A 50 -0.07 10.07 -14.89
N THR A 51 -1.15 10.76 -14.60
CA THR A 51 -1.26 12.19 -14.92
C THR A 51 -0.64 12.97 -13.76
N SER A 52 0.49 13.62 -14.04
CA SER A 52 1.03 14.82 -13.37
C SER A 52 1.81 14.84 -12.04
N GLN A 53 2.37 13.76 -11.45
CA GLN A 53 3.60 13.81 -10.61
C GLN A 53 4.22 12.41 -10.35
N PRO A 54 5.54 12.27 -10.09
CA PRO A 54 6.22 10.97 -10.05
C PRO A 54 5.98 10.17 -8.77
N LYS A 55 5.83 8.85 -8.92
CA LYS A 55 6.10 7.90 -7.81
C LYS A 55 7.53 8.15 -7.31
N THR A 56 7.66 8.64 -6.08
CA THR A 56 8.96 8.66 -5.38
C THR A 56 9.02 7.44 -4.46
N GLY A 57 10.16 6.73 -4.50
CA GLY A 57 10.46 5.47 -3.78
C GLY A 57 9.43 4.93 -2.78
N GLU A 58 8.58 4.00 -3.22
CA GLU A 58 7.60 3.23 -2.40
C GLU A 58 6.48 4.07 -1.74
N TYR A 59 6.30 5.31 -2.17
CA TYR A 59 5.39 6.29 -1.57
C TYR A 59 4.40 6.84 -2.60
N ILE A 60 3.18 7.10 -2.15
CA ILE A 60 2.08 7.71 -2.92
C ILE A 60 1.70 9.00 -2.19
N THR A 61 1.61 10.10 -2.93
CA THR A 61 1.06 11.36 -2.46
C THR A 61 -0.03 11.79 -3.42
N THR A 62 -1.15 12.25 -2.88
CA THR A 62 -2.26 12.82 -3.64
C THR A 62 -2.64 14.18 -3.05
N ASP A 63 -3.09 15.10 -3.90
CA ASP A 63 -3.42 16.49 -3.52
C ASP A 63 -4.92 16.74 -3.27
N GLY A 64 -5.78 15.77 -3.57
CA GLY A 64 -7.24 15.86 -3.42
C GLY A 64 -7.98 16.55 -4.55
N THR A 65 -7.34 16.77 -5.70
CA THR A 65 -7.96 17.44 -6.85
C THR A 65 -8.20 16.50 -8.03
N ASP A 66 -7.15 15.84 -8.53
CA ASP A 66 -7.23 14.97 -9.72
C ASP A 66 -6.27 13.77 -9.68
N ASP A 67 -5.49 13.63 -8.60
CA ASP A 67 -4.52 12.56 -8.44
C ASP A 67 -5.20 11.20 -8.20
N LYS A 68 -4.91 10.24 -9.08
CA LYS A 68 -5.26 8.83 -8.86
C LYS A 68 -4.23 7.86 -9.40
N LEU A 69 -4.17 6.69 -8.79
CA LEU A 69 -3.43 5.54 -9.32
C LEU A 69 -4.41 4.41 -9.62
N ASP A 70 -4.53 4.07 -10.89
CA ASP A 70 -5.41 3.02 -11.38
C ASP A 70 -4.62 1.70 -11.58
N TYR A 71 -5.07 0.65 -10.91
CA TYR A 71 -4.51 -0.70 -10.99
C TYR A 71 -5.41 -1.67 -11.76
N GLY A 72 -6.60 -1.24 -12.17
CA GLY A 72 -7.61 -2.04 -12.83
C GLY A 72 -8.02 -3.27 -12.01
N ASP A 73 -8.14 -4.40 -12.70
CA ASP A 73 -8.59 -5.66 -12.12
C ASP A 73 -7.48 -6.37 -11.30
N LEU A 74 -7.78 -6.61 -10.02
CA LEU A 74 -6.99 -7.40 -9.09
C LEU A 74 -7.62 -8.75 -8.73
N GLY A 75 -8.82 -9.03 -9.24
CA GLY A 75 -9.64 -10.18 -8.93
C GLY A 75 -10.19 -10.16 -7.51
N ASN A 76 -10.45 -11.35 -6.95
CA ASN A 76 -11.04 -11.47 -5.63
C ASN A 76 -10.06 -11.14 -4.50
N ILE A 77 -10.46 -10.21 -3.63
CA ILE A 77 -9.70 -9.76 -2.46
C ILE A 77 -10.49 -10.01 -1.17
N ARG A 78 -9.77 -10.09 -0.05
CA ARG A 78 -10.33 -10.27 1.30
C ARG A 78 -9.66 -9.43 2.38
N THR A 79 -8.43 -8.96 2.15
CA THR A 79 -7.76 -8.05 3.08
C THR A 79 -6.93 -7.02 2.34
N ILE A 80 -6.98 -5.78 2.80
CA ILE A 80 -6.16 -4.67 2.31
C ILE A 80 -5.38 -4.10 3.50
N SER A 81 -4.09 -3.85 3.34
CA SER A 81 -3.20 -3.30 4.36
C SER A 81 -2.40 -2.16 3.77
N PHE A 82 -2.30 -1.02 4.45
CA PHE A 82 -1.49 0.11 4.02
C PHE A 82 -1.13 1.01 5.20
N TRP A 83 -0.09 1.80 5.04
CA TRP A 83 0.13 2.97 5.87
C TRP A 83 -0.49 4.18 5.18
N VAL A 84 -1.17 5.03 5.94
CA VAL A 84 -1.74 6.29 5.45
C VAL A 84 -1.45 7.43 6.42
N ARG A 85 -1.27 8.63 5.88
CA ARG A 85 -1.27 9.89 6.61
C ARG A 85 -2.24 10.84 5.89
N PRO A 86 -3.52 10.87 6.31
CA PRO A 86 -4.53 11.70 5.66
C PRO A 86 -4.30 13.18 6.00
N SER A 87 -4.49 14.09 5.06
CA SER A 87 -4.27 15.53 5.33
C SER A 87 -5.32 16.10 6.29
N THR A 88 -6.56 15.61 6.22
CA THR A 88 -7.67 15.95 7.14
C THR A 88 -8.37 14.69 7.67
N THR A 89 -9.43 14.85 8.45
CA THR A 89 -10.26 13.75 8.97
C THR A 89 -11.28 13.22 7.96
N THR A 90 -11.33 13.73 6.73
CA THR A 90 -12.23 13.24 5.68
C THR A 90 -11.47 13.16 4.36
N GLN A 91 -11.27 11.95 3.83
CA GLN A 91 -10.44 11.68 2.66
C GLN A 91 -10.91 10.44 1.90
N GLU A 92 -10.99 10.52 0.57
CA GLU A 92 -11.15 9.33 -0.27
C GLU A 92 -9.82 8.60 -0.38
N LEU A 93 -9.77 7.30 -0.07
CA LEU A 93 -8.50 6.56 -0.05
C LEU A 93 -8.40 5.58 -1.22
N LEU A 94 -9.39 4.69 -1.34
CA LEU A 94 -9.35 3.55 -2.27
C LEU A 94 -10.74 3.33 -2.88
N LEU A 95 -10.77 3.20 -4.21
CA LEU A 95 -11.88 2.59 -4.95
C LEU A 95 -11.55 1.12 -5.16
N ILE A 96 -12.48 0.22 -4.88
CA ILE A 96 -12.31 -1.23 -5.07
C ILE A 96 -13.01 -1.69 -6.35
N ASP A 97 -14.22 -1.17 -6.55
CA ASP A 97 -15.09 -1.32 -7.72
C ASP A 97 -16.09 -0.16 -7.70
N THR A 98 -16.83 0.06 -8.78
CA THR A 98 -17.89 1.05 -8.88
C THR A 98 -18.86 0.95 -7.70
N GLY A 99 -18.95 2.02 -6.89
CA GLY A 99 -19.79 2.09 -5.69
C GLY A 99 -19.27 1.28 -4.49
N LYS A 100 -18.02 0.82 -4.52
CA LYS A 100 -17.34 0.12 -3.45
C LYS A 100 -16.01 0.80 -3.11
N ASP A 101 -15.98 1.55 -2.02
CA ASP A 101 -14.82 2.35 -1.62
C ASP A 101 -14.50 2.24 -0.12
N ILE A 102 -13.26 2.62 0.20
CA ILE A 102 -12.77 2.78 1.56
C ILE A 102 -12.29 4.23 1.69
N MET A 103 -12.85 4.92 2.67
CA MET A 103 -12.57 6.33 2.92
C MET A 103 -12.31 6.58 4.41
N VAL A 104 -11.79 7.76 4.73
CA VAL A 104 -11.89 8.32 6.07
C VAL A 104 -13.05 9.30 6.07
N SER A 105 -13.96 9.20 7.04
CA SER A 105 -15.02 10.18 7.26
C SER A 105 -15.05 10.56 8.74
N SER A 106 -14.88 11.85 9.04
CA SER A 106 -14.85 12.37 10.42
C SER A 106 -13.90 11.59 11.35
N GLY A 107 -12.72 11.22 10.84
CA GLY A 107 -11.69 10.51 11.59
C GLY A 107 -11.95 9.01 11.75
N THR A 108 -12.83 8.43 10.92
CA THR A 108 -13.20 7.02 10.99
C THR A 108 -13.07 6.36 9.61
N ILE A 109 -12.36 5.23 9.53
CA ILE A 109 -12.37 4.35 8.36
C ILE A 109 -13.81 3.91 8.10
N THR A 110 -14.32 4.26 6.93
CA THR A 110 -15.68 4.04 6.48
C THR A 110 -15.66 3.24 5.18
N TYR A 111 -16.71 2.46 4.97
CA TYR A 111 -16.86 1.55 3.85
C TYR A 111 -18.17 1.85 3.13
N THR A 112 -18.13 2.10 1.84
CA THR A 112 -19.31 2.18 0.97
C THR A 112 -19.41 0.91 0.16
N GLY A 113 -20.59 0.29 0.06
CA GLY A 113 -20.79 -0.93 -0.75
C GLY A 113 -19.97 -2.16 -0.30
N LEU A 114 -19.28 -2.08 0.83
CA LEU A 114 -18.41 -3.09 1.41
C LEU A 114 -18.83 -3.38 2.85
N THR A 115 -18.51 -4.56 3.36
CA THR A 115 -18.77 -4.92 4.76
C THR A 115 -17.50 -5.52 5.38
N PRO A 116 -16.87 -4.85 6.37
CA PRO A 116 -15.73 -5.41 7.06
C PRO A 116 -16.17 -6.49 8.07
N THR A 117 -15.32 -7.50 8.27
CA THR A 117 -15.36 -8.35 9.49
C THR A 117 -14.51 -7.76 10.60
N ALA A 118 -13.43 -7.05 10.25
CA ALA A 118 -12.59 -6.35 11.19
C ALA A 118 -11.83 -5.20 10.50
N THR A 119 -11.55 -4.16 11.28
CA THR A 119 -10.64 -3.08 10.92
C THR A 119 -9.62 -2.94 12.04
N TYR A 120 -8.36 -2.81 11.68
CA TYR A 120 -7.28 -2.58 12.63
C TYR A 120 -6.55 -1.30 12.27
N VAL A 121 -6.31 -0.47 13.28
CA VAL A 121 -5.46 0.71 13.18
C VAL A 121 -4.31 0.57 14.16
N ASN A 122 -3.08 0.74 13.67
CA ASN A 122 -1.84 0.55 14.45
C ASN A 122 -1.80 -0.80 15.17
N GLY A 123 -2.21 -1.86 14.45
CA GLY A 123 -2.21 -3.24 14.96
C GLY A 123 -3.30 -3.58 15.98
N THR A 124 -4.22 -2.65 16.30
CA THR A 124 -5.31 -2.85 17.27
C THR A 124 -6.67 -2.69 16.61
N ALA A 125 -7.68 -3.46 17.03
CA ALA A 125 -9.05 -3.34 16.50
C ALA A 125 -9.59 -1.93 16.74
N SER A 126 -9.80 -1.18 15.67
CA SER A 126 -10.20 0.22 15.68
C SER A 126 -10.50 0.66 14.24
N THR A 127 -11.32 1.69 14.11
CA THR A 127 -11.55 2.41 12.85
C THR A 127 -11.04 3.85 12.92
N THR A 128 -10.54 4.31 14.07
CA THR A 128 -10.20 5.72 14.29
C THR A 128 -8.86 6.09 13.64
N LEU A 129 -8.89 7.17 12.85
CA LEU A 129 -7.73 7.82 12.25
C LEU A 129 -7.65 9.29 12.67
N ALA A 130 -6.43 9.77 12.84
CA ALA A 130 -6.08 11.15 13.04
C ALA A 130 -5.52 11.75 11.75
N ALA A 131 -5.83 13.02 11.52
CA ALA A 131 -5.22 13.78 10.44
C ALA A 131 -3.72 13.99 10.69
N SER A 132 -2.95 14.10 9.62
CA SER A 132 -1.53 14.48 9.60
C SER A 132 -0.57 13.55 10.35
N VAL A 133 -0.99 12.34 10.73
CA VAL A 133 -0.17 11.33 11.40
C VAL A 133 -0.15 10.02 10.60
N TRP A 134 1.01 9.38 10.52
CA TRP A 134 1.14 8.05 9.91
C TRP A 134 0.46 6.99 10.78
N GLN A 135 -0.46 6.24 10.18
CA GLN A 135 -1.14 5.13 10.82
C GLN A 135 -1.21 3.94 9.87
N HIS A 136 -1.03 2.74 10.43
CA HIS A 136 -1.17 1.49 9.70
C HIS A 136 -2.61 1.02 9.77
N VAL A 137 -3.22 0.73 8.63
CA VAL A 137 -4.61 0.30 8.50
C VAL A 137 -4.64 -1.09 7.89
N VAL A 138 -5.45 -1.97 8.46
CA VAL A 138 -5.79 -3.28 7.89
C VAL A 138 -7.31 -3.40 7.84
N CYS A 139 -7.85 -3.55 6.65
CA CYS A 139 -9.27 -3.77 6.38
C CYS A 139 -9.48 -5.24 6.01
N VAL A 140 -10.25 -5.99 6.81
CA VAL A 140 -10.61 -7.38 6.53
C VAL A 140 -12.08 -7.45 6.13
N LEU A 141 -12.37 -7.94 4.92
CA LEU A 141 -13.72 -7.95 4.33
C LEU A 141 -14.47 -9.24 4.68
N ASN A 142 -15.80 -9.20 4.74
CA ASN A 142 -16.64 -10.34 5.13
C ASN A 142 -16.75 -11.43 4.06
N ALA A 143 -16.63 -11.07 2.79
CA ALA A 143 -16.74 -11.95 1.64
C ALA A 143 -15.54 -11.77 0.70
N ASN A 144 -15.46 -12.62 -0.32
CA ASN A 144 -14.63 -12.32 -1.48
C ASN A 144 -15.24 -11.11 -2.19
N VAL A 145 -14.48 -10.04 -2.29
CA VAL A 145 -14.86 -8.85 -3.04
C VAL A 145 -14.10 -8.88 -4.35
N ASP A 146 -14.83 -8.81 -5.46
CA ASP A 146 -14.23 -8.66 -6.78
C ASP A 146 -13.75 -7.22 -6.95
N ALA A 147 -12.43 -7.02 -6.95
CA ALA A 147 -11.78 -5.73 -7.09
C ALA A 147 -11.38 -5.50 -8.55
N ASN A 148 -12.39 -5.37 -9.41
CA ASN A 148 -12.20 -5.27 -10.85
C ASN A 148 -11.84 -3.85 -11.34
N ASN A 149 -11.95 -2.84 -10.47
CA ASN A 149 -11.57 -1.45 -10.73
C ASN A 149 -10.89 -0.83 -9.50
N PHE A 150 -9.72 -1.36 -9.15
CA PHE A 150 -8.98 -0.91 -7.97
C PHE A 150 -8.20 0.37 -8.26
N GLU A 151 -8.56 1.46 -7.60
CA GLU A 151 -7.91 2.77 -7.72
C GLU A 151 -7.53 3.31 -6.33
N ILE A 152 -6.48 4.14 -6.29
CA ILE A 152 -6.02 4.86 -5.08
C ILE A 152 -6.20 6.34 -5.34
N GLY A 153 -6.68 7.09 -4.34
CA GLY A 153 -6.77 8.55 -4.41
C GLY A 153 -8.16 9.09 -4.71
N ASN A 154 -9.14 8.22 -5.00
CA ASN A 154 -10.49 8.60 -5.37
C ASN A 154 -11.54 7.54 -4.98
N ASP A 155 -12.81 7.92 -5.07
CA ASP A 155 -14.01 7.05 -4.92
C ASP A 155 -14.78 6.85 -6.25
N GLY A 156 -14.20 7.32 -7.37
CA GLY A 156 -14.83 7.35 -8.69
C GLY A 156 -15.52 8.68 -9.04
N ALA A 157 -15.66 9.61 -8.09
CA ALA A 157 -16.25 10.94 -8.29
C ALA A 157 -15.46 12.07 -7.61
N ASN A 158 -14.91 11.82 -6.43
CA ASN A 158 -14.17 12.74 -5.56
C ASN A 158 -12.73 12.23 -5.36
N TYR A 159 -11.86 13.14 -4.94
CA TYR A 159 -10.43 12.87 -4.75
C TYR A 159 -9.99 13.15 -3.32
N GLY A 160 -9.07 12.35 -2.80
CA GLY A 160 -8.48 12.50 -1.48
C GLY A 160 -7.07 13.07 -1.51
N ALA A 161 -6.71 13.81 -0.47
CA ALA A 161 -5.40 14.38 -0.21
C ALA A 161 -4.73 13.64 0.96
N PHE A 162 -3.75 12.79 0.67
CA PHE A 162 -3.04 12.00 1.67
C PHE A 162 -1.67 11.53 1.18
N ASP A 163 -0.88 11.04 2.12
CA ASP A 163 0.27 10.20 1.82
C ASP A 163 -0.03 8.73 2.14
N MET A 164 0.44 7.78 1.31
CA MET A 164 0.27 6.34 1.50
C MET A 164 1.55 5.57 1.16
N ARG A 165 1.81 4.47 1.85
CA ARG A 165 2.93 3.56 1.57
C ARG A 165 2.62 2.12 1.98
N ASP A 166 3.42 1.19 1.46
CA ASP A 166 3.33 -0.25 1.78
C ASP A 166 1.91 -0.83 1.63
N LEU A 167 1.22 -0.45 0.54
CA LEU A 167 -0.07 -1.01 0.18
C LEU A 167 0.10 -2.48 -0.23
N ARG A 168 -0.68 -3.35 0.41
CA ARG A 168 -0.73 -4.79 0.15
C ARG A 168 -2.18 -5.24 0.10
N VAL A 169 -2.49 -6.04 -0.90
CA VAL A 169 -3.82 -6.61 -1.13
C VAL A 169 -3.70 -8.14 -1.09
N PHE A 170 -4.61 -8.79 -0.39
CA PHE A 170 -4.61 -10.24 -0.17
C PHE A 170 -5.97 -10.82 -0.53
N ASN A 171 -5.98 -12.03 -1.08
CA ASN A 171 -7.17 -12.84 -1.34
C ASN A 171 -7.57 -13.75 -0.15
N GLU A 172 -6.92 -13.56 1.00
CA GLU A 172 -7.15 -14.33 2.23
C GLU A 172 -7.47 -13.40 3.40
N VAL A 173 -8.16 -13.94 4.41
CA VAL A 173 -8.42 -13.20 5.66
C VAL A 173 -7.17 -13.21 6.52
N LYS A 174 -6.79 -12.02 7.00
CA LYS A 174 -5.74 -11.87 8.01
C LYS A 174 -6.32 -11.83 9.42
N SER A 175 -5.62 -12.45 10.36
CA SER A 175 -5.98 -12.44 11.78
C SER A 175 -5.55 -11.14 12.47
N ALA A 176 -6.08 -10.91 13.67
CA ALA A 176 -5.62 -9.82 14.54
C ALA A 176 -4.11 -9.92 14.83
N ASP A 177 -3.58 -11.12 15.09
CA ASP A 177 -2.15 -11.34 15.32
C ASP A 177 -1.30 -10.96 14.11
N TRP A 178 -1.80 -11.28 12.90
CA TRP A 178 -1.14 -10.86 11.67
C TRP A 178 -1.14 -9.34 11.55
N ALA A 179 -2.26 -8.67 11.82
CA ALA A 179 -2.35 -7.21 11.76
C ALA A 179 -1.40 -6.54 12.75
N ALA A 180 -1.33 -7.05 13.99
CA ALA A 180 -0.40 -6.59 15.01
C ALA A 180 1.07 -6.84 14.61
N LEU A 181 1.38 -7.98 14.01
CA LEU A 181 2.73 -8.28 13.51
C LEU A 181 3.10 -7.37 12.32
N ALA A 182 2.17 -7.16 11.38
CA ALA A 182 2.36 -6.29 10.23
C ALA A 182 2.69 -4.86 10.67
N TYR A 183 1.96 -4.33 11.67
CA TYR A 183 2.25 -3.02 12.26
C TYR A 183 3.67 -2.95 12.88
N ARG A 184 4.07 -3.95 13.68
CA ARG A 184 5.39 -3.99 14.34
C ARG A 184 6.55 -4.16 13.37
N THR A 185 6.34 -4.83 12.24
CA THR A 185 7.41 -5.20 11.30
C THR A 185 7.49 -4.28 10.10
N ALA A 186 6.42 -3.56 9.77
CA ALA A 186 6.49 -2.47 8.82
C ALA A 186 7.26 -1.31 9.48
N ARG A 187 8.28 -0.78 8.77
CA ARG A 187 9.16 0.30 9.26
C ARG A 187 8.31 1.49 9.71
N GLY A 188 8.05 1.61 11.02
CA GLY A 188 7.10 2.57 11.58
C GLY A 188 6.40 2.13 12.87
N GLY A 189 6.47 0.86 13.26
CA GLY A 189 6.30 0.48 14.66
C GLY A 189 7.48 1.03 15.46
N VAL A 190 7.21 1.95 16.38
CA VAL A 190 8.20 2.57 17.28
C VAL A 190 9.06 1.51 17.97
#